data_AF-A0A7S2AVA0-F1
#
_entry.id   AF-A0A7S2AVA0-F1
#
_cell.length_a   1.000
_cell.length_b   1.000
_cell.length_c   1.000
_cell.angle_alpha   90.00
_cell.angle_beta   90.00
_cell.angle_gamma   90.00
#
_symmetry.space_group_name_H-M   'P 1'
#
loop_
_entity.id
_entity.type
_entity.pdbx_description
1 polymer ?
#
loop_
_entity_poly.entity_id
_entity_poly.type
_entity_poly.pdbx_seq_one_letter_code
_entity_poly.pdbx_strand_id
1 'polypeptide(L)'
;IDACQTNPEYCGFYPTVWPGWDSAMRPRHWRAVEDTHSFGPPWNPKKYQWIQSDTGALDGYQVPFVMNRARAELQLRELQKDRWIDKQTRQVKAIISVFNANVRLFAVVTLSIDFGETGQLAPDMQLRSLRLESFV
;
A
#
# COMPACT_ATOMS: atom_id res chain seq x y z
N ILE A 1 28.34 -3.79 -13.15
CA ILE A 1 27.90 -4.78 -12.14
C ILE A 1 27.27 -3.94 -11.05
N ASP A 2 25.95 -3.81 -11.13
CA ASP A 2 25.22 -2.79 -10.38
C ASP A 2 25.06 -3.22 -8.93
N ALA A 3 25.55 -2.40 -8.01
CA ALA A 3 25.55 -2.68 -6.58
C ALA A 3 24.13 -2.89 -5.99
N CYS A 4 23.06 -2.48 -6.69
CA CYS A 4 21.69 -2.74 -6.28
C CYS A 4 21.21 -4.18 -6.60
N GLN A 5 21.96 -5.00 -7.35
CA GLN A 5 21.61 -6.41 -7.58
C GLN A 5 22.05 -7.33 -6.42
N THR A 6 22.98 -6.89 -5.57
CA THR A 6 23.59 -7.75 -4.55
C THR A 6 23.21 -7.38 -3.11
N ASN A 7 22.71 -6.17 -2.84
CA ASN A 7 22.22 -5.82 -1.51
C ASN A 7 21.14 -4.70 -1.53
N PRO A 8 19.84 -5.04 -1.40
CA PRO A 8 18.74 -4.07 -1.50
C PRO A 8 18.62 -3.12 -0.30
N GLU A 9 19.28 -3.41 0.83
CA GLU A 9 19.19 -2.60 2.05
C GLU A 9 19.93 -1.24 1.97
N TYR A 10 20.70 -0.99 0.90
CA TYR A 10 21.62 0.16 0.79
C TYR A 10 21.45 1.05 -0.45
N CYS A 11 20.34 0.98 -1.20
CA CYS A 11 20.12 1.95 -2.29
C CYS A 11 19.66 3.31 -1.69
N GLY A 12 20.60 4.04 -1.09
CA GLY A 12 20.47 5.43 -0.66
C GLY A 12 21.22 6.39 -1.59
N PHE A 13 20.54 7.47 -2.00
CA PHE A 13 21.01 8.69 -2.68
C PHE A 13 22.36 8.61 -3.41
N TYR A 14 22.42 7.87 -4.50
CA TYR A 14 23.13 8.39 -5.67
C TYR A 14 22.07 8.97 -6.61
N PRO A 15 22.15 10.27 -6.99
CA PRO A 15 21.50 10.72 -8.20
C PRO A 15 22.33 10.14 -9.35
N THR A 16 22.25 8.83 -9.56
CA THR A 16 22.40 8.34 -10.92
C THR A 16 21.18 8.92 -11.60
N VAL A 17 21.40 10.08 -12.22
CA VAL A 17 20.58 10.65 -13.27
C VAL A 17 19.93 9.46 -13.96
N TRP A 18 18.61 9.31 -13.77
CA TRP A 18 17.79 8.32 -14.47
C TRP A 18 18.39 8.20 -15.87
N PRO A 19 18.86 7.01 -16.33
CA PRO A 19 19.49 6.92 -17.62
C PRO A 19 18.55 7.57 -18.61
N GLY A 20 19.04 8.67 -19.18
CA GLY A 20 18.19 9.61 -19.89
C GLY A 20 17.48 8.90 -21.03
N TRP A 21 16.31 9.41 -21.39
CA TRP A 21 15.82 9.59 -22.76
C TRP A 21 16.21 8.55 -23.84
N ASP A 22 16.42 7.29 -23.46
CA ASP A 22 16.59 6.18 -24.37
C ASP A 22 15.21 5.57 -24.54
N SER A 23 14.62 5.90 -25.68
CA SER A 23 13.32 5.46 -26.20
C SER A 23 13.15 3.93 -26.34
N ALA A 24 14.06 3.13 -25.78
CA ALA A 24 14.10 1.68 -25.86
C ALA A 24 13.81 0.95 -24.53
N MET A 25 13.77 1.66 -23.39
CA MET A 25 13.35 1.09 -22.10
C MET A 25 11.86 1.40 -21.88
N ARG A 26 10.98 0.45 -22.23
CA ARG A 26 9.55 0.58 -21.93
C ARG A 26 9.36 0.78 -20.42
N PRO A 27 8.50 1.73 -19.98
CA PRO A 27 8.30 2.02 -18.57
C PRO A 27 7.48 0.88 -17.95
N ARG A 28 8.14 -0.08 -17.28
CA ARG A 28 7.39 -1.22 -16.72
C ARG A 28 7.98 -1.94 -15.52
N HIS A 29 8.80 -1.32 -14.69
CA HIS A 29 9.25 -2.05 -13.51
C HIS A 29 9.31 -1.23 -12.22
N TRP A 30 8.16 -0.68 -11.81
CA TRP A 30 7.89 -0.39 -10.41
C TRP A 30 8.09 -1.63 -9.52
N ARG A 31 7.72 -2.82 -10.04
CA ARG A 31 7.94 -4.13 -9.39
C ARG A 31 9.40 -4.52 -9.14
N ALA A 32 10.38 -3.92 -9.83
CA ALA A 32 11.79 -4.25 -9.60
C ALA A 32 12.28 -3.77 -8.23
N VAL A 33 11.58 -2.77 -7.68
CA VAL A 33 12.01 -1.98 -6.53
C VAL A 33 11.11 -2.25 -5.32
N GLU A 34 9.98 -2.95 -5.52
CA GLU A 34 9.09 -3.31 -4.42
C GLU A 34 9.67 -4.44 -3.56
N ASP A 35 9.59 -4.26 -2.25
CA ASP A 35 9.88 -5.35 -1.32
C ASP A 35 8.68 -6.31 -1.24
N THR A 36 8.87 -7.52 -1.75
CA THR A 36 7.88 -8.60 -1.77
C THR A 36 8.13 -9.66 -0.70
N HIS A 37 9.15 -9.50 0.14
CA HIS A 37 9.49 -10.47 1.18
C HIS A 37 8.48 -10.46 2.32
N SER A 38 8.02 -11.65 2.72
CA SER A 38 7.15 -11.75 3.90
C SER A 38 7.86 -11.24 5.15
N PHE A 39 7.14 -10.49 5.99
CA PHE A 39 7.66 -9.94 7.23
C PHE A 39 6.69 -10.15 8.40
N GLY A 40 7.17 -9.92 9.62
CA GLY A 40 6.37 -10.04 10.83
C GLY A 40 7.20 -10.01 12.11
N PRO A 41 6.56 -10.20 13.28
CA PRO A 41 7.25 -10.25 14.55
C PRO A 41 8.17 -11.49 14.66
N PRO A 42 9.14 -11.50 15.61
CA PRO A 42 10.13 -12.58 15.73
C PRO A 42 9.55 -13.99 15.88
N TRP A 43 8.37 -14.11 16.50
CA TRP A 43 7.67 -15.39 16.68
C TRP A 43 6.83 -15.82 15.47
N ASN A 44 6.57 -14.91 14.52
CA ASN A 44 5.86 -15.20 13.28
C ASN A 44 6.38 -14.29 12.15
N PRO A 45 7.54 -14.60 11.56
CA PRO A 45 8.19 -13.74 10.57
C PRO A 45 7.47 -13.72 9.22
N LYS A 46 6.48 -14.61 8.98
CA LYS A 46 5.69 -14.66 7.74
C LYS A 46 4.23 -14.25 7.97
N LYS A 47 3.96 -13.48 9.03
CA LYS A 47 2.61 -13.00 9.39
C LYS A 47 2.01 -12.15 8.27
N TYR A 48 2.79 -11.26 7.69
CA TYR A 48 2.38 -10.40 6.58
C TYR A 48 3.04 -10.89 5.31
N GLN A 49 2.22 -11.18 4.30
CA GLN A 49 2.65 -11.72 3.02
C GLN A 49 2.25 -10.74 1.92
N TRP A 50 3.10 -10.62 0.91
CA TRP A 50 2.82 -9.82 -0.26
C TRP A 50 1.68 -10.46 -1.06
N ILE A 51 0.65 -9.68 -1.36
CA ILE A 51 -0.46 -10.09 -2.21
C ILE A 51 -0.28 -9.44 -3.57
N GLN A 52 -0.41 -10.25 -4.62
CA GLN A 52 -0.45 -9.79 -5.99
C GLN A 52 -1.89 -9.83 -6.52
N SER A 53 -2.32 -8.72 -7.11
CA SER A 53 -3.59 -8.55 -7.79
C SER A 53 -3.40 -8.59 -9.30
N ASP A 54 -4.45 -9.01 -10.03
CA ASP A 54 -4.39 -9.13 -11.49
C ASP A 54 -4.11 -7.77 -12.19
N THR A 55 -4.60 -6.67 -11.60
CA THR A 55 -4.45 -5.32 -12.15
C THR A 55 -3.20 -4.61 -11.65
N GLY A 56 -2.50 -5.15 -10.66
CA GLY A 56 -1.35 -4.51 -10.01
C GLY A 56 -1.71 -3.37 -9.04
N ALA A 57 -2.94 -2.88 -9.06
CA ALA A 57 -3.33 -1.67 -8.31
C ALA A 57 -3.52 -1.89 -6.81
N LEU A 58 -3.67 -3.15 -6.40
CA LEU A 58 -3.83 -3.59 -5.01
C LEU A 58 -2.68 -4.49 -4.57
N ASP A 59 -1.56 -4.47 -5.29
CA ASP A 59 -0.37 -5.21 -4.90
C ASP A 59 0.18 -4.60 -3.61
N GLY A 60 0.52 -5.44 -2.64
CA GLY A 60 0.88 -4.95 -1.32
C GLY A 60 0.67 -5.92 -0.19
N TYR A 61 1.08 -5.49 1.00
CA TYR A 61 0.66 -6.10 2.26
C TYR A 61 -0.74 -5.58 2.62
N GLN A 62 -1.66 -6.50 2.90
CA GLN A 62 -3.04 -6.14 3.21
C GLN A 62 -3.47 -6.75 4.55
N VAL A 63 -4.27 -5.99 5.30
CA VAL A 63 -4.84 -6.45 6.57
C VAL A 63 -6.34 -6.12 6.58
N PRO A 64 -7.21 -7.14 6.48
CA PRO A 64 -8.65 -6.92 6.57
C PRO A 64 -9.03 -6.59 8.03
N PHE A 65 -9.77 -5.50 8.19
CA PHE A 65 -10.29 -5.09 9.50
C PHE A 65 -11.63 -5.75 9.79
N VAL A 66 -11.84 -6.09 11.06
CA VAL A 66 -13.13 -6.55 11.55
C VAL A 66 -14.08 -5.38 11.82
N MET A 67 -15.37 -5.58 11.59
CA MET A 67 -16.39 -4.53 11.80
C MET A 67 -16.64 -4.19 13.28
N ASN A 68 -16.20 -5.03 14.21
CA ASN A 68 -16.32 -4.76 15.64
C ASN A 68 -15.23 -3.76 16.08
N ARG A 69 -15.65 -2.59 16.58
CA ARG A 69 -14.75 -1.53 17.03
C ARG A 69 -13.67 -2.00 18.02
N ALA A 70 -14.04 -2.70 19.08
CA ALA A 70 -13.09 -3.12 20.11
C ALA A 70 -12.03 -4.09 19.55
N ARG A 71 -12.44 -5.00 18.65
CA ARG A 71 -11.50 -5.91 17.98
C ARG A 71 -10.64 -5.19 16.94
N ALA A 72 -11.19 -4.21 16.22
CA ALA A 72 -10.42 -3.39 15.27
C ALA A 72 -9.36 -2.55 15.99
N GLU A 73 -9.70 -1.98 17.15
CA GLU A 73 -8.73 -1.27 18.00
C GLU A 73 -7.60 -2.19 18.49
N LEU A 74 -7.91 -3.45 18.83
CA LEU A 74 -6.90 -4.45 19.15
C LEU A 74 -6.01 -4.77 17.93
N GLN A 75 -6.59 -4.95 16.74
CA GLN A 75 -5.84 -5.16 15.50
C GLN A 75 -4.89 -3.98 15.23
N LEU A 76 -5.34 -2.74 15.38
CA LEU A 76 -4.50 -1.55 15.20
C LEU A 76 -3.31 -1.54 16.18
N ARG A 77 -3.54 -1.89 17.45
CA ARG A 77 -2.47 -1.98 18.45
C ARG A 77 -1.45 -3.07 18.11
N GLU A 78 -1.91 -4.20 17.58
CA GLU A 78 -1.02 -5.27 17.11
C GLU A 78 -0.18 -4.82 15.91
N LEU A 79 -0.78 -4.16 14.92
CA LEU A 79 -0.06 -3.61 13.76
C LEU A 79 1.00 -2.59 14.19
N GLN A 80 0.66 -1.73 15.15
CA GLN A 80 1.61 -0.77 15.71
C GLN A 80 2.77 -1.47 16.44
N LYS A 81 2.47 -2.49 17.26
CA LYS A 81 3.49 -3.29 17.97
C LYS A 81 4.41 -4.04 17.01
N ASP A 82 3.86 -4.57 15.92
CA ASP A 82 4.60 -5.28 14.89
C ASP A 82 5.39 -4.35 13.96
N ARG A 83 5.28 -3.02 14.12
CA ARG A 83 5.87 -2.00 13.23
C ARG A 83 5.47 -2.21 11.78
N TRP A 84 4.17 -2.45 11.56
CA TRP A 84 3.63 -2.69 10.22
C TRP A 84 3.82 -1.51 9.25
N ILE A 85 3.89 -0.28 9.80
CA ILE A 85 4.37 0.90 9.08
C ILE A 85 5.78 1.20 9.60
N ASP A 86 6.73 1.29 8.68
CA ASP A 86 8.15 1.50 8.97
C ASP A 86 8.76 2.63 8.12
N LYS A 87 10.09 2.76 8.15
CA LYS A 87 10.81 3.81 7.42
C LYS A 87 10.84 3.59 5.90
N GLN A 88 10.59 2.37 5.43
CA GLN A 88 10.63 2.01 4.02
C GLN A 88 9.23 2.03 3.39
N THR A 89 8.18 2.11 4.21
CA THR A 89 6.80 2.25 3.77
C THR A 89 6.65 3.50 2.89
N ARG A 90 6.20 3.31 1.65
CA ARG A 90 6.03 4.40 0.66
C ARG A 90 4.60 4.89 0.54
N GLN A 91 3.62 4.04 0.80
CA GLN A 91 2.21 4.40 0.73
C GLN A 91 1.41 3.51 1.68
N VAL A 92 0.45 4.11 2.38
CA VAL A 92 -0.57 3.39 3.16
C VAL A 92 -1.95 3.78 2.65
N LYS A 93 -2.80 2.80 2.41
CA LYS A 93 -4.18 2.99 1.93
C LYS A 93 -5.17 2.33 2.87
N ALA A 94 -6.22 3.05 3.23
CA ALA A 94 -7.42 2.51 3.86
C ALA A 94 -8.60 2.65 2.90
N ILE A 95 -9.12 1.51 2.44
CA ILE A 95 -10.26 1.44 1.52
C ILE A 95 -11.48 1.00 2.33
N ILE A 96 -12.46 1.88 2.43
CA ILE A 96 -13.67 1.67 3.21
C ILE A 96 -14.85 1.77 2.25
N SER A 97 -15.76 0.80 2.30
CA SER A 97 -17.03 0.87 1.59
C SER A 97 -18.16 1.14 2.59
N VAL A 98 -19.05 2.06 2.22
CA VAL A 98 -20.19 2.46 3.04
C VAL A 98 -21.45 2.47 2.18
N PHE A 99 -22.58 2.07 2.79
CA PHE A 99 -23.87 2.05 2.13
C PHE A 99 -24.90 2.82 2.95
N ASN A 100 -25.62 3.72 2.31
CA ASN A 100 -26.75 4.43 2.90
C ASN A 100 -28.05 3.92 2.27
N ALA A 101 -28.80 3.14 3.06
CA ALA A 101 -30.06 2.54 2.62
C ALA A 101 -31.17 3.57 2.35
N ASN A 102 -31.18 4.71 3.05
CA ASN A 102 -32.24 5.72 2.92
C ASN A 102 -32.24 6.38 1.53
N VAL A 103 -31.06 6.55 0.93
CA VAL A 103 -30.88 7.18 -0.39
C VAL A 103 -30.32 6.23 -1.46
N ARG A 104 -30.19 4.93 -1.13
CA ARG A 104 -29.61 3.88 -2.00
C ARG A 104 -28.26 4.28 -2.60
N LEU A 105 -27.42 4.91 -1.80
CA LEU A 105 -26.11 5.39 -2.21
C LEU A 105 -25.03 4.47 -1.65
N PHE A 106 -24.21 3.92 -2.53
CA PHE A 106 -22.99 3.21 -2.18
C PHE A 106 -21.80 4.15 -2.41
N ALA A 107 -20.85 4.17 -1.47
CA ALA A 107 -19.63 4.94 -1.64
C ALA A 107 -18.40 4.14 -1.21
N VAL A 108 -17.31 4.35 -1.93
CA VAL A 108 -15.97 3.87 -1.59
C VAL A 108 -15.14 5.09 -1.21
N VAL A 109 -14.66 5.09 0.03
CA VAL A 109 -13.72 6.08 0.56
C VAL A 109 -12.34 5.44 0.53
N THR A 110 -11.41 6.06 -0.18
CA THR A 110 -9.99 5.68 -0.16
C THR A 110 -9.22 6.80 0.54
N LEU A 111 -8.67 6.50 1.70
CA LEU A 111 -7.73 7.38 2.40
C LEU A 111 -6.33 6.87 2.09
N SER A 112 -5.45 7.74 1.58
CA SER A 112 -4.06 7.38 1.31
C SER A 112 -3.10 8.36 1.96
N ILE A 113 -1.94 7.85 2.38
CA ILE A 113 -0.82 8.66 2.84
C ILE A 113 0.40 8.17 2.09
N ASP A 114 0.99 9.05 1.30
CA ASP A 114 2.25 8.80 0.60
C ASP A 114 3.42 9.34 1.43
N PHE A 115 4.46 8.52 1.53
CA PHE A 115 5.69 8.81 2.27
C PHE A 115 6.82 9.07 1.26
N GLY A 116 7.28 10.32 1.21
CA GLY A 116 8.41 10.72 0.38
C GLY A 116 9.73 10.14 0.88
N GLU A 117 10.74 10.10 0.02
CA GLU A 117 12.07 9.54 0.35
C GLU A 117 12.75 10.24 1.53
N THR A 118 12.41 11.51 1.73
CA THR A 118 12.93 12.37 2.79
C THR A 118 12.08 12.35 4.06
N GLY A 119 11.02 11.53 4.09
CA GLY A 119 10.07 11.47 5.20
C GLY A 119 8.91 12.48 5.11
N GLN A 120 8.72 13.12 3.95
CA GLN A 120 7.53 13.94 3.70
C GLN A 120 6.26 13.09 3.76
N LEU A 121 5.17 13.65 4.31
CA LEU A 121 3.84 13.05 4.29
C LEU A 121 2.93 13.80 3.32
N ALA A 122 2.32 13.08 2.38
CA ALA A 122 1.33 13.60 1.45
C ALA A 122 0.01 12.81 1.61
N PRO A 123 -0.93 13.28 2.45
CA PRO A 123 -2.23 12.66 2.59
C PRO A 123 -3.16 13.02 1.42
N ASP A 124 -3.98 12.07 0.98
CA ASP A 124 -5.02 12.25 -0.01
C ASP A 124 -6.30 11.49 0.38
N MET A 125 -7.44 11.99 -0.09
CA MET A 125 -8.74 11.35 0.12
C MET A 125 -9.52 11.33 -1.19
N GLN A 126 -9.89 10.13 -1.62
CA GLN A 126 -10.73 9.92 -2.77
C GLN A 126 -12.09 9.33 -2.36
N LEU A 127 -13.17 10.05 -2.69
CA LEU A 127 -14.55 9.59 -2.53
C LEU A 127 -15.15 9.25 -3.89
N ARG A 128 -15.53 7.97 -4.08
CA ARG A 128 -16.29 7.53 -5.25
C ARG A 128 -17.67 7.09 -4.80
N SER A 129 -18.72 7.74 -5.31
CA SER A 129 -20.10 7.40 -4.98
C SER A 129 -20.83 6.87 -6.21
N LEU A 130 -21.69 5.88 -5.99
CA LEU A 130 -22.51 5.22 -6.99
C LEU A 130 -23.92 5.13 -6.42
N ARG A 131 -24.88 5.63 -7.19
CA ARG A 131 -26.29 5.43 -6.89
C ARG A 131 -26.68 4.04 -7.39
N LEU A 132 -27.12 3.18 -6.47
CA LEU A 132 -27.58 1.84 -6.80
C LEU A 132 -29.01 1.96 -7.32
N GLU A 133 -29.13 2.14 -8.63
CA GLU A 133 -30.40 1.95 -9.31
C GLU A 133 -30.71 0.46 -9.41
N SER A 134 -31.98 0.11 -9.24
CA SER A 134 -32.47 -1.20 -9.64
C SER A 134 -32.39 -1.29 -11.16
N PHE A 135 -31.77 -2.33 -11.70
CA PHE A 135 -31.90 -2.65 -13.12
C PHE A 135 -33.39 -2.70 -13.47
N VAL A 136 -33.81 -1.86 -14.43
CA VAL A 136 -35.15 -1.88 -15.03
C VAL A 136 -35.17 -2.94 -16.13
#